data_AF-A0A846LQM8-F1
#
_entry.id   AF-A0A846LQM8-F1
#
_cell.length_a   1.000
_cell.length_b   1.000
_cell.length_c   1.000
_cell.angle_alpha   90.00
_cell.angle_beta   90.00
_cell.angle_gamma   90.00
#
_symmetry.space_group_name_H-M   'P 1'
#
loop_
_entity.id
_entity.type
_entity.pdbx_description
1 polymer ?
#
loop_
_entity_poly.entity_id
_entity_poly.type
_entity_poly.pdbx_seq_one_letter_code
_entity_poly.pdbx_strand_id
1 'polypeptide(L)'
;MPEMTPLLGEPLPVEFLLDGDWHPAALLGWWHEPDGTCWVRVQTVVGGLPRGSWMRLADLRLAEPRPADLRLPQPDPAAPAPEPRTRPDLQLPGGGRSRRTSTPLPPLPVPRSLQPDPSPA
;
A
#
# COMPACT_ATOMS: atom_id res chain seq x y z
N MET A 1 2.55 29.08 -3.21
CA MET A 1 1.54 28.01 -3.20
C MET A 1 2.30 26.71 -3.15
N PRO A 2 2.07 25.86 -2.15
CA PRO A 2 2.72 24.57 -2.08
C PRO A 2 2.41 23.74 -3.33
N GLU A 3 3.39 22.98 -3.81
CA GLU A 3 3.22 22.08 -4.94
C GLU A 3 2.44 20.85 -4.48
N MET A 4 1.34 20.54 -5.16
CA MET A 4 0.59 19.30 -4.95
C MET A 4 1.12 18.22 -5.88
N THR A 5 1.48 17.08 -5.31
CA THR A 5 1.72 15.84 -6.06
C THR A 5 0.37 15.19 -6.40
N PRO A 6 0.03 15.00 -7.69
CA PRO A 6 -1.20 14.32 -8.07
C PRO A 6 -1.08 12.81 -7.83
N LEU A 7 -2.21 12.15 -7.54
CA LEU A 7 -2.28 10.70 -7.59
C LEU A 7 -2.16 10.23 -9.04
N LEU A 8 -1.33 9.21 -9.27
CA LEU A 8 -1.19 8.59 -10.58
C LEU A 8 -2.31 7.57 -10.80
N GLY A 9 -3.03 7.71 -11.91
CA GLY A 9 -4.12 6.81 -12.29
C GLY A 9 -5.49 7.28 -11.82
N GLU A 10 -6.38 6.33 -11.55
CA GLU A 10 -7.76 6.62 -11.10
C GLU A 10 -7.77 7.13 -9.65
N PRO A 11 -8.71 8.03 -9.29
CA PRO A 11 -8.89 8.48 -7.91
C PRO A 11 -9.08 7.30 -6.94
N LEU A 12 -8.29 7.28 -5.87
CA LEU A 12 -8.35 6.19 -4.89
C LEU A 12 -9.55 6.39 -3.95
N PRO A 13 -10.45 5.42 -3.77
CA PRO A 13 -11.57 5.54 -2.84
C PRO A 13 -11.06 5.58 -1.39
N VAL A 14 -11.43 6.63 -0.68
CA VAL A 14 -11.06 6.88 0.72
C VAL A 14 -12.29 7.29 1.52
N GLU A 15 -12.19 7.23 2.83
CA GLU A 15 -13.21 7.73 3.74
C GLU A 15 -12.59 8.73 4.70
N PHE A 16 -13.36 9.76 5.08
CA PHE A 16 -12.95 10.77 6.05
C PHE A 16 -13.92 10.80 7.22
N LEU A 17 -13.41 11.12 8.41
CA LEU A 17 -14.21 11.23 9.63
C LEU A 17 -14.85 12.62 9.72
N LEU A 18 -16.19 12.69 9.77
CA LEU A 18 -16.95 13.93 10.00
C LEU A 18 -18.11 13.63 10.94
N ASP A 19 -18.21 14.42 12.02
CA ASP A 19 -19.24 14.27 13.06
C ASP A 19 -19.31 12.87 13.70
N GLY A 20 -18.19 12.14 13.68
CA GLY A 20 -18.10 10.77 14.23
C GLY A 20 -18.45 9.66 13.22
N ASP A 21 -18.88 10.03 12.02
CA ASP A 21 -19.21 9.10 10.94
C ASP A 21 -18.14 9.12 9.84
N TRP A 22 -17.97 7.98 9.16
CA TRP A 22 -17.08 7.86 8.00
C TRP A 22 -17.85 8.17 6.72
N HIS A 23 -17.36 9.16 5.97
CA HIS A 23 -17.98 9.62 4.74
C HIS A 23 -17.11 9.27 3.52
N PRO A 24 -17.70 8.79 2.42
CA PRO A 24 -16.95 8.40 1.23
C PRO A 24 -16.38 9.62 0.50
N ALA A 25 -15.17 9.46 -0.02
CA ALA A 25 -14.44 10.43 -0.82
C ALA A 25 -13.49 9.74 -1.82
N ALA A 26 -12.89 10.52 -2.71
CA ALA A 26 -11.88 10.07 -3.64
C ALA A 26 -10.61 10.91 -3.49
N LEU A 27 -9.46 10.27 -3.29
CA LEU A 27 -8.16 10.92 -3.17
C LEU A 27 -7.65 11.31 -4.55
N LEU A 28 -7.27 12.59 -4.70
CA LEU A 28 -6.78 13.17 -5.95
C LEU A 28 -5.28 13.46 -5.93
N GLY A 29 -4.70 13.67 -4.75
CA GLY A 29 -3.29 14.06 -4.60
C GLY A 29 -2.97 14.46 -3.18
N TRP A 30 -1.72 14.87 -2.94
CA TRP A 30 -1.22 15.26 -1.62
C TRP A 30 -0.09 16.29 -1.72
N TRP A 31 0.22 16.93 -0.61
CA TRP A 31 1.42 17.74 -0.41
C TRP A 31 1.85 17.66 1.05
N HIS A 32 3.12 17.99 1.29
CA HIS A 32 3.73 17.90 2.60
C HIS A 32 4.10 19.29 3.09
N GLU A 33 3.82 19.56 4.35
CA GLU A 33 4.36 20.72 5.05
C GLU A 33 5.77 20.42 5.60
N PRO A 34 6.58 21.46 5.87
CA PRO A 34 7.93 21.28 6.43
C PRO A 34 7.98 20.62 7.80
N ASP A 35 6.87 20.66 8.54
CA ASP A 35 6.69 20.02 9.85
C ASP A 35 6.43 18.50 9.76
N GLY A 36 6.30 17.96 8.54
CA GLY A 36 5.97 16.55 8.29
C GLY A 36 4.48 16.27 8.16
N THR A 37 3.61 17.27 8.31
CA THR A 37 2.17 17.13 8.10
C THR A 37 1.88 16.85 6.63
N CYS A 38 1.16 15.75 6.36
CA CYS A 38 0.68 15.42 5.02
C CYS A 38 -0.77 15.87 4.85
N TRP A 39 -0.99 16.74 3.87
CA TRP A 39 -2.30 17.20 3.45
C TRP A 39 -2.72 16.50 2.17
N VAL A 40 -3.93 15.98 2.16
CA VAL A 40 -4.49 15.18 1.08
C VAL A 40 -5.63 15.94 0.44
N ARG A 41 -5.63 16.01 -0.89
CA ARG A 41 -6.72 16.56 -1.68
C ARG A 41 -7.74 15.46 -1.90
N VAL A 42 -8.95 15.66 -1.40
CA VAL A 42 -10.05 14.73 -1.57
C VAL A 42 -11.19 15.38 -2.35
N GLN A 43 -11.93 14.56 -3.09
CA GLN A 43 -13.18 14.91 -3.75
C GLN A 43 -14.32 14.16 -3.07
N THR A 44 -15.37 14.88 -2.71
CA THR A 44 -16.60 14.35 -2.10
C THR A 44 -17.79 14.75 -2.96
N VAL A 45 -18.89 14.00 -2.91
CA VAL A 45 -20.12 14.38 -3.62
C VAL A 45 -21.12 14.94 -2.61
N VAL A 46 -21.43 16.23 -2.71
CA VAL A 46 -22.38 16.91 -1.82
C VAL A 46 -23.55 17.43 -2.64
N GLY A 47 -24.75 16.89 -2.42
CA GLY A 47 -25.93 17.24 -3.22
C GLY A 47 -25.78 16.90 -4.72
N GLY A 48 -25.05 15.83 -5.04
CA GLY A 48 -24.78 15.39 -6.42
C GLY A 48 -23.64 16.14 -7.12
N LEU A 49 -23.00 17.11 -6.47
CA LEU A 49 -21.90 17.88 -7.04
C LEU A 49 -20.56 17.50 -6.41
N PRO A 50 -19.51 17.25 -7.21
CA PRO A 50 -18.17 17.00 -6.69
C PRO A 50 -17.62 18.28 -6.04
N ARG A 51 -17.14 18.16 -4.80
CA ARG A 51 -16.48 19.22 -4.04
C ARG A 51 -15.10 18.76 -3.60
N GLY A 52 -14.10 19.60 -3.86
CA GLY A 52 -12.73 19.36 -3.48
C GLY A 52 -12.36 20.04 -2.16
N SER A 53 -11.78 19.28 -1.24
CA SER A 53 -11.34 19.75 0.08
C SER A 53 -9.93 19.26 0.39
N TRP A 54 -9.23 19.96 1.29
CA TRP A 54 -7.96 19.52 1.86
C TRP A 54 -8.21 18.96 3.25
N MET A 55 -7.67 17.77 3.53
CA MET A 55 -7.78 17.10 4.83
C MET A 55 -6.42 16.56 5.25
N ARG A 56 -6.20 16.36 6.55
CA ARG A 56 -4.98 15.71 7.01
C ARG A 56 -5.06 14.23 6.73
N LEU A 57 -3.92 13.62 6.39
CA LEU A 57 -3.84 12.17 6.19
C LEU A 57 -4.31 11.38 7.44
N ALA A 58 -4.13 11.95 8.64
CA ALA A 58 -4.56 11.34 9.89
C ALA A 58 -6.10 11.22 10.04
N ASP A 59 -6.86 12.03 9.31
CA ASP A 59 -8.33 12.03 9.35
C ASP A 59 -8.94 11.13 8.25
N LEU A 60 -8.09 10.45 7.48
CA LEU A 60 -8.46 9.64 6.33
C LEU A 60 -8.13 8.17 6.56
N ARG A 61 -8.98 7.29 6.01
CA ARG A 61 -8.68 5.87 5.85
C ARG A 61 -9.02 5.42 4.44
N LEU A 62 -8.45 4.29 4.03
CA LEU A 62 -8.89 3.64 2.79
C LEU A 62 -10.32 3.15 2.97
N ALA A 63 -11.14 3.31 1.92
CA ALA A 63 -12.48 2.74 1.92
C ALA A 63 -12.39 1.21 2.04
N GLU A 64 -13.29 0.61 2.81
CA GLU A 64 -13.30 -0.83 3.00
C GLU A 64 -13.65 -1.50 1.65
N PRO A 65 -12.75 -2.33 1.09
CA PRO A 65 -12.97 -2.89 -0.23
C PRO A 65 -14.16 -3.85 -0.18
N ARG A 66 -15.18 -3.63 -1.02
CA ARG A 66 -16.25 -4.61 -1.15
C ARG A 66 -15.71 -5.79 -1.95
N PRO A 67 -16.18 -7.03 -1.70
CA PRO A 67 -15.73 -8.20 -2.46
C PRO A 67 -15.88 -8.06 -3.99
N ALA A 68 -16.80 -7.21 -4.46
CA ALA A 68 -16.99 -6.90 -5.87
C ALA A 68 -15.83 -6.07 -6.49
N ASP A 69 -15.12 -5.29 -5.67
CA ASP A 69 -14.01 -4.43 -6.09
C ASP A 69 -12.68 -5.19 -6.20
N LEU A 70 -12.59 -6.39 -5.59
CA LEU A 70 -11.45 -7.31 -5.68
C LEU A 70 -11.43 -8.07 -7.01
N ARG A 71 -11.57 -7.37 -8.14
CA ARG A 71 -11.31 -7.96 -9.46
C ARG A 71 -9.81 -8.20 -9.58
N LEU A 72 -9.37 -9.38 -9.15
CA LEU A 72 -8.04 -9.91 -9.49
C LEU A 72 -7.85 -9.77 -11.00
N PRO A 73 -6.68 -9.30 -11.48
CA PRO A 73 -6.37 -9.30 -12.90
C PRO A 73 -6.59 -10.71 -13.43
N GLN A 74 -7.63 -10.88 -14.23
CA GLN A 74 -7.94 -12.17 -14.82
C GLN A 74 -6.87 -12.43 -15.87
N PRO A 75 -6.10 -13.54 -15.76
CA PRO A 75 -5.08 -13.82 -16.76
C PRO A 75 -5.74 -13.87 -18.13
N ASP A 76 -5.23 -13.05 -19.05
CA ASP A 76 -5.69 -13.02 -20.44
C ASP A 76 -5.46 -14.41 -21.05
N PRO A 77 -6.49 -15.14 -21.50
CA PRO A 77 -6.32 -16.45 -22.11
C PRO A 77 -5.49 -16.40 -23.41
N ALA A 78 -5.27 -15.21 -23.98
CA ALA A 78 -4.41 -14.99 -25.15
C ALA A 78 -2.96 -14.63 -24.78
N ALA A 79 -2.65 -14.41 -23.50
CA ALA A 79 -1.26 -14.17 -23.09
C ALA A 79 -0.46 -15.48 -23.25
N PRO A 80 0.67 -15.47 -23.98
CA PRO A 80 1.55 -16.63 -24.02
C PRO A 80 1.96 -16.96 -22.58
N ALA A 81 1.89 -18.24 -22.22
CA ALA A 81 2.37 -18.72 -20.93
C ALA A 81 3.79 -18.16 -20.72
N PRO A 82 4.11 -17.58 -19.55
CA PRO A 82 5.47 -17.17 -19.28
C PRO A 82 6.36 -18.40 -19.46
N GLU A 83 7.24 -18.36 -20.46
CA GLU A 83 8.18 -19.45 -20.68
C GLU A 83 8.90 -19.73 -19.36
N PRO A 84 9.04 -21.01 -18.97
CA PRO A 84 9.81 -21.34 -17.80
C PRO A 84 11.22 -20.79 -18.05
N ARG A 85 11.55 -19.65 -17.43
CA ARG A 85 12.92 -19.15 -17.38
C ARG A 85 13.74 -20.32 -16.88
N THR A 86 14.49 -20.94 -17.77
CA THR A 86 15.46 -21.99 -17.48
C THR A 86 16.43 -21.36 -16.50
N ARG A 87 16.18 -21.50 -15.19
CA ARG A 87 17.09 -21.07 -14.14
C ARG A 87 18.36 -21.89 -14.35
N PRO A 88 19.52 -21.26 -14.62
CA PRO A 88 20.78 -21.99 -14.76
C PRO A 88 21.21 -22.69 -13.47
N ASP A 89 20.60 -22.34 -12.33
CA ASP A 89 21.02 -22.77 -10.99
C ASP A 89 20.70 -24.22 -10.62
N LEU A 90 20.12 -25.03 -11.51
CA LEU A 90 19.76 -26.43 -11.24
C LEU A 90 20.71 -27.46 -11.88
N GLN A 91 21.97 -27.09 -12.13
CA GLN A 91 23.01 -28.07 -12.38
C GLN A 91 23.86 -28.32 -11.13
N LEU A 92 23.31 -29.10 -10.20
CA LEU A 92 24.11 -29.84 -9.21
C LEU A 92 23.80 -31.34 -9.38
N PRO A 93 24.80 -32.19 -9.69
CA PRO A 93 24.60 -33.62 -9.80
C PRO A 93 24.64 -34.25 -8.40
N GLY A 94 23.57 -34.93 -8.01
CA GLY A 94 23.59 -35.71 -6.77
C GLY A 94 22.20 -36.12 -6.33
N GLY A 95 21.87 -37.40 -6.48
CA GLY A 95 20.55 -37.93 -6.15
C GLY A 95 20.30 -38.08 -4.64
N GLY A 96 19.03 -38.30 -4.30
CA GLY A 96 18.67 -39.04 -3.08
C GLY A 96 17.76 -38.30 -2.09
N ARG A 97 16.47 -38.64 -2.16
CA ARG A 97 15.52 -38.86 -1.04
C ARG A 97 15.54 -37.93 0.19
N SER A 98 14.38 -37.27 0.36
CA SER A 98 13.59 -37.20 1.60
C SER A 98 14.25 -36.64 2.88
N ARG A 99 13.88 -35.40 3.26
CA ARG A 99 13.35 -35.09 4.61
C ARG A 99 12.71 -33.70 4.62
N ARG A 100 11.47 -33.60 5.13
CA ARG A 100 10.91 -32.30 5.53
C ARG A 100 11.77 -31.77 6.68
N THR A 101 12.50 -30.68 6.45
CA THR A 101 13.07 -29.87 7.52
C THR A 101 12.26 -28.60 7.60
N SER A 102 11.53 -28.44 8.71
CA SER A 102 10.92 -27.18 9.12
C SER A 102 12.04 -26.17 9.32
N THR A 103 12.25 -25.28 8.35
CA THR A 103 13.15 -24.13 8.51
C THR A 103 12.53 -23.18 9.53
N PRO A 104 13.20 -22.86 10.66
CA PRO A 104 12.69 -21.85 11.57
C PRO A 104 12.70 -20.49 10.88
N LEU A 105 11.60 -19.74 11.04
CA LEU A 105 11.48 -18.38 10.52
C LEU A 105 12.61 -17.50 11.09
N PRO A 106 13.17 -16.58 10.28
CA PRO A 106 14.17 -15.63 10.77
C PRO A 106 13.54 -14.73 11.85
N PRO A 107 14.32 -14.32 12.87
CA PRO A 107 13.82 -13.42 13.90
C PRO A 107 13.39 -12.09 13.29
N LEU A 108 12.25 -11.58 13.76
CA LEU A 108 11.72 -10.29 13.35
C LEU A 108 12.73 -9.17 13.70
N PRO A 109 12.92 -8.17 12.83
CA PRO A 109 13.78 -7.04 13.13
C PRO A 109 13.24 -6.27 14.35
N VAL A 110 14.09 -6.05 15.34
CA VAL A 110 13.74 -5.30 16.55
C VAL A 110 13.69 -3.80 16.21
N PRO A 111 12.63 -3.07 16.58
CA PRO A 111 12.54 -1.63 16.39
C PRO A 111 13.69 -0.89 17.10
N ARG A 112 14.29 0.09 16.42
CA ARG A 112 15.40 0.93 16.96
C ARG A 112 15.07 1.60 18.30
N SER A 113 13.79 1.79 18.60
CA SER A 113 13.31 2.36 19.87
C SER A 113 13.64 1.52 21.11
N LEU A 114 14.08 0.26 20.94
CA LEU A 114 14.49 -0.64 22.02
C LEU A 114 16.01 -0.81 22.13
N GLN A 115 16.81 -0.15 21.29
CA GLN A 115 18.27 -0.20 21.45
C GLN A 115 18.71 0.76 22.56
N PRO A 116 19.39 0.27 23.62
CA PRO A 116 20.02 1.16 24.58
C PRO A 116 21.16 1.93 23.90
N ASP A 117 21.26 3.21 24.26
CA ASP A 117 22.27 4.15 23.77
C ASP A 117 23.69 3.61 24.07
N PRO A 118 24.61 3.54 23.09
CA PRO A 118 25.98 3.13 23.35
C PRO A 118 26.67 4.20 24.21
N SER A 119 26.87 3.87 25.49
CA SER A 119 27.60 4.69 26.45
C SER A 119 29.00 5.08 25.90
N PRO A 120 29.39 6.36 25.96
CA PRO A 120 30.71 6.79 25.51
C PRO A 120 31.79 6.31 26.49
N ALA A 121 32.92 5.86 25.95
CA ALA A 121 34.17 5.55 26.66
C ALA A 121 35.18 6.69 26.46
#